data_AF-A0A820X470-F1
#
_entry.id   AF-A0A820X470-F1
#
_cell.length_a   1.000
_cell.length_b   1.000
_cell.length_c   1.000
_cell.angle_alpha   90.00
_cell.angle_beta   90.00
_cell.angle_gamma   90.00
#
_symmetry.space_group_name_H-M   'P 1'
#
loop_
_entity.id
_entity.type
_entity.pdbx_description
1 polymer ?
#
loop_
_entity_poly.entity_id
_entity_poly.type
_entity_poly.pdbx_seq_one_letter_code
_entity_poly.pdbx_strand_id
1 'polypeptide(L)'
;MSSLCTIDTCKRKSRVLCHCCSQNLCLDHLKKHNDLINSQLNPLADEINILHNQMSALNIDEIIDKCRQKLDKWRHDCHTIIDRFYEEKCQELQQCCVQQAGQKRKKIHQLKLKTNELIQEQECTHDDIFSLKTTINDIKRDVNQFEENGILVDVYPLIINQNLVYIEESTSNEL
;
A
#
# COMPACT_ATOMS: atom_id res chain seq x y z
N MET A 1 43.72 -61.66 -6.94
CA MET A 1 43.54 -61.99 -5.50
C MET A 1 42.06 -61.81 -5.17
N SER A 2 41.40 -62.82 -4.62
CA SER A 2 39.97 -62.73 -4.27
C SER A 2 39.80 -61.98 -2.95
N SER A 3 39.22 -60.78 -2.98
CA SER A 3 38.86 -60.01 -1.78
C SER A 3 37.77 -60.71 -0.99
N LEU A 4 37.81 -60.59 0.34
CA LEU A 4 36.73 -61.04 1.23
C LEU A 4 35.57 -60.05 1.18
N CYS A 5 34.38 -60.51 1.56
CA CYS A 5 33.24 -59.64 1.78
C CYS A 5 33.61 -58.60 2.87
N THR A 6 33.31 -57.32 2.64
CA THR A 6 33.63 -56.19 3.54
C THR A 6 32.86 -56.23 4.87
N ILE A 7 31.85 -57.10 5.00
CA ILE A 7 31.13 -57.29 6.27
C ILE A 7 31.94 -58.24 7.15
N ASP A 8 32.44 -57.74 8.29
CA ASP A 8 33.41 -58.43 9.17
C ASP A 8 32.96 -59.82 9.65
N THR A 9 31.65 -60.06 9.73
CA THR A 9 31.08 -61.36 10.14
C THR A 9 30.99 -62.37 8.98
N CYS A 10 31.32 -61.97 7.75
CA CYS A 10 31.16 -62.79 6.55
C CYS A 10 32.49 -63.36 6.05
N LYS A 11 32.68 -64.68 6.20
CA LYS A 11 33.87 -65.39 5.70
C LYS A 11 33.84 -65.71 4.19
N ARG A 12 32.81 -65.26 3.46
CA ARG A 12 32.64 -65.56 2.02
C ARG A 12 33.50 -64.62 1.17
N LYS A 13 34.00 -65.13 0.03
CA LYS A 13 34.69 -64.30 -0.97
C LYS A 13 33.70 -63.30 -1.57
N SER A 14 34.16 -62.06 -1.74
CA SER A 14 33.44 -61.05 -2.51
C SER A 14 33.24 -61.55 -3.94
N ARG A 15 32.07 -61.26 -4.51
CA ARG A 15 31.78 -61.56 -5.92
C ARG A 15 31.48 -60.30 -6.73
N VAL A 16 31.14 -59.20 -6.07
CA VAL A 16 30.77 -57.92 -6.69
C VAL A 16 31.26 -56.77 -5.81
N LEU A 17 31.76 -55.71 -6.44
CA LEU A 17 31.91 -54.40 -5.82
C LEU A 17 30.59 -53.64 -5.99
N CYS A 18 29.94 -53.26 -4.88
CA CYS A 18 28.76 -52.40 -4.94
C CYS A 18 29.20 -50.98 -5.31
N HIS A 19 28.72 -50.45 -6.42
CA HIS A 19 29.07 -49.11 -6.88
C HIS A 19 28.44 -47.99 -6.04
N CYS A 20 27.32 -48.25 -5.36
CA CYS A 20 26.64 -47.25 -4.53
C CYS A 20 27.43 -46.89 -3.27
N CYS A 21 28.11 -47.86 -2.66
CA CYS A 21 28.83 -47.67 -1.40
C CYS A 21 30.33 -48.05 -1.48
N SER A 22 30.81 -48.46 -2.66
CA SER A 22 32.18 -48.92 -2.92
C SER A 22 32.62 -50.10 -2.02
N GLN A 23 31.68 -50.94 -1.58
CA GLN A 23 31.96 -52.10 -0.72
C GLN A 23 32.02 -53.41 -1.51
N ASN A 24 32.97 -54.28 -1.16
CA ASN A 24 33.12 -55.61 -1.77
C ASN A 24 32.14 -56.58 -1.10
N LEU A 25 31.09 -57.03 -1.80
CA LEU A 25 30.02 -57.85 -1.23
C LEU A 25 29.98 -59.24 -1.84
N CYS A 26 29.64 -60.24 -1.02
CA CYS A 26 29.19 -61.54 -1.53
C CYS A 26 27.73 -61.43 -2.01
N LEU A 27 27.27 -62.39 -2.83
CA LEU A 27 25.93 -62.30 -3.45
C LEU A 27 24.79 -62.17 -2.44
N ASP A 28 24.88 -62.86 -1.30
CA ASP A 28 23.83 -62.80 -0.26
C ASP A 28 23.76 -61.41 0.40
N HIS A 29 24.92 -60.79 0.64
CA HIS A 29 24.98 -59.46 1.24
C HIS A 29 24.66 -58.36 0.25
N LEU A 30 24.97 -58.56 -1.04
CA LEU A 30 24.48 -57.69 -2.11
C LEU A 30 22.96 -57.73 -2.21
N LYS A 31 22.36 -58.93 -2.11
CA LYS A 31 20.89 -59.09 -2.09
C LYS A 31 20.28 -58.38 -0.90
N LYS A 32 20.78 -58.63 0.32
CA LYS A 32 20.31 -57.94 1.54
C LYS A 32 20.50 -56.42 1.47
N HIS A 33 21.59 -55.95 0.87
CA HIS A 33 21.86 -54.54 0.66
C HIS A 33 20.84 -53.91 -0.29
N ASN A 34 20.53 -54.58 -1.40
CA ASN A 34 19.47 -54.14 -2.31
C ASN A 34 18.08 -54.20 -1.67
N ASP A 35 17.79 -55.25 -0.89
CA ASP A 35 16.53 -55.37 -0.14
C ASP A 35 16.39 -54.24 0.88
N LEU A 36 17.48 -53.85 1.56
CA LEU A 36 17.51 -52.72 2.49
C LEU A 36 17.27 -51.39 1.77
N ILE A 37 17.93 -51.14 0.63
CA ILE A 37 17.70 -49.93 -0.16
C ILE A 37 16.25 -49.88 -0.65
N ASN A 38 15.74 -50.98 -1.20
CA ASN A 38 14.35 -51.05 -1.65
C ASN A 38 13.35 -50.89 -0.50
N SER A 39 13.69 -51.32 0.71
CA SER A 39 12.84 -51.13 1.89
C SER A 39 12.65 -49.66 2.27
N GLN A 40 13.54 -48.75 1.83
CA GLN A 40 13.40 -47.31 2.04
C GLN A 40 12.35 -46.67 1.11
N LEU A 41 11.95 -47.35 0.03
CA LEU A 41 10.96 -46.81 -0.91
C LEU A 41 9.56 -46.70 -0.27
N ASN A 42 9.21 -47.62 0.64
CA ASN A 42 7.89 -47.60 1.28
C ASN A 42 7.73 -46.39 2.22
N PRO A 43 8.66 -46.09 3.15
CA PRO A 43 8.61 -44.84 3.93
C PRO A 43 8.54 -43.58 3.07
N LEU A 44 9.31 -43.52 1.98
CA LEU A 44 9.28 -42.36 1.07
C LEU A 44 7.92 -42.23 0.37
N ALA A 45 7.32 -43.34 -0.05
CA ALA A 45 5.97 -43.33 -0.62
C ALA A 45 4.92 -42.87 0.41
N ASP A 46 5.06 -43.29 1.67
CA ASP A 46 4.19 -42.83 2.75
C ASP A 46 4.35 -41.33 3.00
N GLU A 47 5.58 -40.80 3.02
CA GLU A 47 5.85 -39.36 3.13
C GLU A 47 5.24 -38.57 1.96
N ILE A 48 5.41 -39.04 0.72
CA ILE A 48 4.81 -38.42 -0.47
C ILE A 48 3.28 -38.39 -0.35
N ASN A 49 2.67 -39.49 0.11
CA ASN A 49 1.22 -39.56 0.29
C ASN A 49 0.73 -38.61 1.39
N ILE A 50 1.49 -38.46 2.48
CA ILE A 50 1.17 -37.49 3.53
C ILE A 50 1.22 -36.06 2.96
N LEU A 51 2.28 -35.70 2.23
CA LEU A 51 2.40 -34.38 1.60
C LEU A 51 1.28 -34.13 0.59
N HIS A 52 0.94 -35.13 -0.22
CA HIS A 52 -0.17 -35.05 -1.17
C HIS A 52 -1.51 -34.80 -0.47
N ASN A 53 -1.78 -35.53 0.63
CA ASN A 53 -2.99 -35.34 1.41
C ASN A 53 -3.04 -33.96 2.07
N GLN A 54 -1.92 -33.46 2.58
CA GLN A 54 -1.81 -32.11 3.12
C GLN A 54 -2.10 -31.05 2.05
N MET A 55 -1.48 -31.16 0.88
CA MET A 55 -1.73 -30.26 -0.25
C MET A 55 -3.18 -30.32 -0.72
N SER A 56 -3.78 -31.51 -0.75
CA SER A 56 -5.18 -31.69 -1.14
C SER A 56 -6.17 -31.15 -0.09
N ALA A 57 -5.77 -31.11 1.18
CA ALA A 57 -6.55 -30.55 2.27
C ALA A 57 -6.44 -29.02 2.37
N LEU A 58 -5.54 -28.38 1.62
CA LEU A 58 -5.44 -26.92 1.58
C LEU A 58 -6.73 -26.33 1.00
N ASN A 59 -7.37 -25.47 1.80
CA ASN A 59 -8.51 -24.70 1.34
C ASN A 59 -8.02 -23.44 0.60
N ILE A 60 -7.83 -23.56 -0.71
CA ILE A 60 -7.38 -22.46 -1.57
C ILE A 60 -8.34 -21.26 -1.48
N ASP A 61 -9.65 -21.52 -1.40
CA ASP A 61 -10.65 -20.45 -1.30
C ASP A 61 -10.48 -19.65 -0.01
N GLU A 62 -10.21 -20.31 1.12
CA GLU A 62 -9.93 -19.62 2.39
C GLU A 62 -8.66 -18.77 2.32
N ILE A 63 -7.63 -19.24 1.62
CA ILE A 63 -6.39 -18.46 1.41
C ILE A 63 -6.68 -17.23 0.56
N ILE A 64 -7.42 -17.40 -0.55
CA ILE A 64 -7.83 -16.30 -1.43
C ILE A 64 -8.68 -15.28 -0.66
N ASP A 65 -9.63 -15.73 0.15
CA ASP A 65 -10.50 -14.85 0.93
C ASP A 65 -9.72 -14.04 1.97
N LYS A 66 -8.71 -14.63 2.62
CA LYS A 66 -7.79 -13.87 3.50
C LYS A 66 -7.02 -12.78 2.74
N CYS A 67 -6.56 -13.07 1.53
CA CYS A 67 -5.91 -12.07 0.68
C CYS A 67 -6.88 -10.98 0.24
N ARG A 68 -8.11 -11.33 -0.15
CA ARG A 68 -9.17 -10.37 -0.51
C ARG A 68 -9.51 -9.44 0.65
N GLN A 69 -9.64 -9.96 1.88
CA GLN A 69 -9.88 -9.13 3.06
C GLN A 69 -8.81 -8.06 3.27
N LYS A 70 -7.54 -8.34 2.96
CA LYS A 70 -6.46 -7.34 3.01
C LYS A 70 -6.66 -6.26 1.95
N LEU A 71 -7.04 -6.65 0.73
CA LEU A 71 -7.34 -5.71 -0.35
C LEU A 71 -8.57 -4.85 -0.07
N ASP A 72 -9.62 -5.44 0.49
CA ASP A 72 -10.84 -4.74 0.87
C ASP A 72 -10.57 -3.72 1.98
N LYS A 73 -9.75 -4.10 2.97
CA LYS A 73 -9.29 -3.17 4.00
C LYS A 73 -8.48 -2.03 3.39
N TRP A 74 -7.50 -2.32 2.56
CA TRP A 74 -6.71 -1.30 1.87
C TRP A 74 -7.60 -0.35 1.06
N ARG A 75 -8.56 -0.89 0.31
CA ARG A 75 -9.54 -0.10 -0.45
C ARG A 75 -10.33 0.83 0.47
N HIS A 76 -10.87 0.31 1.57
CA HIS A 76 -11.64 1.09 2.53
C HIS A 76 -10.80 2.21 3.17
N ASP A 77 -9.57 1.89 3.57
CA ASP A 77 -8.64 2.85 4.16
C ASP A 77 -8.30 3.97 3.16
N CYS A 78 -8.07 3.64 1.89
CA CYS A 78 -7.83 4.62 0.83
C CYS A 78 -9.04 5.56 0.61
N HIS A 79 -10.26 5.02 0.54
CA HIS A 79 -11.47 5.85 0.41
C HIS A 79 -11.60 6.81 1.60
N THR A 80 -11.39 6.31 2.82
CA THR A 80 -11.45 7.13 4.04
C THR A 80 -10.44 8.29 4.00
N ILE A 81 -9.23 8.05 3.50
CA ILE A 81 -8.22 9.11 3.35
C ILE A 81 -8.66 10.16 2.34
N ILE A 82 -9.22 9.72 1.20
CA ILE A 82 -9.71 10.62 0.15
C ILE A 82 -10.85 11.49 0.68
N ASP A 83 -11.82 10.89 1.37
CA ASP A 83 -12.97 11.60 1.94
C ASP A 83 -12.51 12.64 2.98
N ARG A 84 -11.61 12.26 3.89
CA ARG A 84 -11.04 13.20 4.87
C ARG A 84 -10.32 14.36 4.19
N PHE A 85 -9.49 14.08 3.18
CA PHE A 85 -8.77 15.12 2.45
C PHE A 85 -9.73 16.08 1.74
N TYR A 86 -10.80 15.56 1.15
CA TYR A 86 -11.85 16.37 0.55
C TYR A 86 -12.52 17.29 1.57
N GLU A 87 -12.92 16.75 2.73
CA GLU A 87 -13.51 17.55 3.82
C GLU A 87 -12.59 18.66 4.31
N GLU A 88 -11.29 18.37 4.49
CA GLU A 88 -10.27 19.36 4.83
C GLU A 88 -10.22 20.49 3.79
N LYS A 89 -10.23 20.16 2.49
CA LYS A 89 -10.24 21.16 1.42
C LYS A 89 -11.53 21.97 1.35
N CYS A 90 -12.68 21.37 1.66
CA CYS A 90 -13.92 22.12 1.79
C CYS A 90 -13.86 23.14 2.95
N GLN A 91 -13.26 22.76 4.08
CA GLN A 91 -13.07 23.67 5.21
C GLN A 91 -12.11 24.81 4.87
N GLU A 92 -10.98 24.51 4.21
CA GLU A 92 -10.05 25.53 3.70
C GLU A 92 -10.74 26.52 2.76
N LEU A 93 -11.54 26.01 1.81
CA LEU A 93 -12.31 26.82 0.89
C LEU A 93 -13.28 27.75 1.63
N GLN A 94 -14.06 27.20 2.58
CA GLN A 94 -15.00 27.98 3.38
C GLN A 94 -14.27 29.08 4.17
N GLN A 95 -13.15 28.75 4.81
CA GLN A 95 -12.36 29.74 5.55
C GLN A 95 -11.84 30.84 4.64
N CYS A 96 -11.32 30.49 3.46
CA CYS A 96 -10.85 31.46 2.48
C CYS A 96 -11.97 32.41 2.04
N CYS A 97 -13.16 31.87 1.71
CA CYS A 97 -14.35 32.66 1.39
C CYS A 97 -14.71 33.65 2.50
N VAL A 98 -14.78 33.16 3.75
CA VAL A 98 -15.15 33.99 4.91
C VAL A 98 -14.10 35.07 5.16
N GLN A 99 -12.81 34.77 5.04
CA GLN A 99 -11.73 35.74 5.22
C GLN A 99 -11.79 36.84 4.16
N GLN A 100 -11.93 36.49 2.87
CA GLN A 100 -12.02 37.48 1.79
C GLN A 100 -13.26 38.37 1.92
N ALA A 101 -14.42 37.79 2.24
CA ALA A 101 -15.63 38.56 2.52
C ALA A 101 -15.45 39.46 3.76
N GLY A 102 -14.79 38.96 4.80
CA GLY A 102 -14.46 39.72 6.01
C GLY A 102 -13.57 40.93 5.75
N GLN A 103 -12.53 40.79 4.93
CA GLN A 103 -11.66 41.90 4.52
C GLN A 103 -12.44 42.99 3.77
N LYS A 104 -13.30 42.59 2.83
CA LYS A 104 -14.17 43.52 2.11
C LYS A 104 -15.12 44.28 3.05
N ARG A 105 -15.75 43.57 4.01
CA ARG A 105 -16.60 44.19 5.04
C ARG A 105 -15.82 45.17 5.92
N LYS A 106 -14.57 44.86 6.29
CA LYS A 106 -13.71 45.77 7.06
C LYS A 106 -13.41 47.06 6.28
N LYS A 107 -13.06 46.96 4.99
CA LYS A 107 -12.85 48.14 4.12
C LYS A 107 -14.11 49.02 4.05
N ILE A 108 -15.28 48.40 3.87
CA ILE A 108 -16.58 49.12 3.86
C ILE A 108 -16.83 49.82 5.21
N HIS A 109 -16.57 49.14 6.32
CA HIS A 109 -16.76 49.72 7.64
C HIS A 109 -15.84 50.91 7.90
N GLN A 110 -14.56 50.80 7.55
CA GLN A 110 -13.60 51.91 7.65
C GLN A 110 -14.04 53.11 6.81
N LEU A 111 -14.53 52.87 5.58
CA LEU A 111 -15.06 53.93 4.73
C LEU A 111 -16.27 54.63 5.37
N LYS A 112 -17.18 53.86 6.00
CA LYS A 112 -18.33 54.42 6.74
C LYS A 112 -17.88 55.29 7.91
N LEU A 113 -16.90 54.84 8.70
CA LEU A 113 -16.36 55.63 9.82
C LEU A 113 -15.77 56.95 9.33
N LYS A 114 -14.89 56.90 8.33
CA LYS A 114 -14.29 58.12 7.74
C LYS A 114 -15.34 59.08 7.17
N THR A 115 -16.39 58.53 6.54
CA THR A 115 -17.49 59.36 6.02
C THR A 115 -18.26 60.04 7.16
N ASN A 116 -18.53 59.33 8.25
CA ASN A 116 -19.21 59.90 9.42
C ASN A 116 -18.37 60.98 10.12
N GLU A 117 -17.06 60.78 10.25
CA GLU A 117 -16.12 61.77 10.81
C GLU A 117 -16.19 63.08 10.01
N LEU A 118 -16.03 63.00 8.69
CA LEU A 118 -16.11 64.17 7.80
C LEU A 118 -17.48 64.88 7.86
N ILE A 119 -18.58 64.14 8.05
CA ILE A 119 -19.92 64.72 8.24
C ILE A 119 -20.02 65.45 9.57
N GLN A 120 -19.47 64.88 10.65
CA GLN A 120 -19.52 65.47 11.99
C GLN A 120 -18.66 66.73 12.09
N GLU A 121 -17.47 66.71 11.51
CA GLU A 121 -16.53 67.84 11.53
C GLU A 121 -16.96 68.98 10.61
N GLN A 122 -17.81 68.71 9.60
CA GLN A 122 -18.23 69.66 8.56
C GLN A 122 -17.08 70.27 7.73
N GLU A 123 -15.86 69.75 7.87
CA GLU A 123 -14.65 70.19 7.18
C GLU A 123 -14.26 69.19 6.09
N CYS A 124 -15.07 69.09 5.03
CA CYS A 124 -14.78 68.19 3.92
C CYS A 124 -14.05 68.91 2.78
N THR A 125 -12.88 68.40 2.37
CA THR A 125 -12.16 68.91 1.21
C THR A 125 -12.58 68.19 -0.08
N HIS A 126 -12.28 68.81 -1.23
CA HIS A 126 -12.48 68.15 -2.53
C HIS A 126 -11.66 66.86 -2.66
N ASP A 127 -10.46 66.83 -2.06
CA ASP A 127 -9.57 65.66 -2.06
C ASP A 127 -10.15 64.53 -1.21
N ASP A 128 -10.82 64.83 -0.10
CA ASP A 128 -11.52 63.83 0.71
C ASP A 128 -12.65 63.17 -0.09
N ILE A 129 -13.49 63.96 -0.78
CA ILE A 129 -14.56 63.44 -1.63
C ILE A 129 -13.99 62.57 -2.76
N PHE A 130 -12.89 63.02 -3.38
CA PHE A 130 -12.23 62.26 -4.44
C PHE A 130 -11.65 60.93 -3.93
N SER A 131 -11.00 60.95 -2.77
CA SER A 131 -10.47 59.75 -2.10
C SER A 131 -11.57 58.75 -1.74
N LEU A 132 -12.69 59.23 -1.19
CA LEU A 132 -13.86 58.40 -0.86
C LEU A 132 -14.46 57.78 -2.12
N LYS A 133 -14.68 58.55 -3.19
CA LYS A 133 -15.22 58.05 -4.47
C LYS A 133 -14.31 56.98 -5.08
N THR A 134 -13.01 57.20 -5.06
CA THR A 134 -12.02 56.23 -5.57
C THR A 134 -12.11 54.93 -4.77
N THR A 135 -12.11 55.02 -3.45
CA THR A 135 -12.22 53.85 -2.57
C THR A 135 -13.55 53.10 -2.76
N ILE A 136 -14.68 53.80 -2.96
CA ILE A 136 -15.98 53.20 -3.27
C ILE A 136 -15.91 52.40 -4.58
N ASN A 137 -15.32 52.97 -5.62
CA ASN A 137 -15.20 52.32 -6.92
C ASN A 137 -14.30 51.09 -6.87
N ASP A 138 -13.21 51.15 -6.09
CA ASP A 138 -12.33 50.00 -5.88
C ASP A 138 -13.03 48.88 -5.11
N ILE A 139 -13.75 49.21 -4.02
CA ILE A 139 -14.54 48.22 -3.28
C ILE A 139 -15.62 47.59 -4.18
N LYS A 140 -16.31 48.39 -5.01
CA LYS A 140 -17.31 47.87 -5.97
C LYS A 140 -16.68 46.88 -6.93
N ARG A 141 -15.51 47.20 -7.49
CA ARG A 141 -14.77 46.31 -8.39
C ARG A 141 -14.36 45.02 -7.70
N ASP A 142 -13.79 45.13 -6.49
CA ASP A 142 -13.37 43.98 -5.68
C ASP A 142 -14.55 43.06 -5.35
N VAL A 143 -15.74 43.62 -5.07
CA VAL A 143 -16.95 42.84 -4.77
C VAL A 143 -17.48 42.16 -6.03
N ASN A 144 -17.60 42.89 -7.15
CA ASN A 144 -18.07 42.32 -8.41
C ASN A 144 -17.15 41.19 -8.90
N GLN A 145 -15.82 41.39 -8.83
CA GLN A 145 -14.86 40.35 -9.20
C GLN A 145 -14.98 39.10 -8.32
N PHE A 146 -15.29 39.27 -7.03
CA PHE A 146 -15.49 38.14 -6.13
C PHE A 146 -16.83 37.42 -6.38
N GLU A 147 -17.87 38.15 -6.80
CA GLU A 147 -19.16 37.56 -7.18
C GLU A 147 -19.06 36.80 -8.51
N GLU A 148 -18.33 37.35 -9.49
CA GLU A 148 -18.16 36.75 -10.82
C GLU A 148 -17.19 35.57 -10.82
N ASN A 149 -16.04 35.69 -10.15
CA ASN A 149 -14.96 34.70 -10.24
C ASN A 149 -14.79 33.84 -8.98
N GLY A 150 -15.37 34.25 -7.85
CA GLY A 150 -15.29 33.50 -6.59
C GLY A 150 -13.85 33.18 -6.17
N ILE A 151 -13.63 31.92 -5.79
CA ILE A 151 -12.32 31.35 -5.48
C ILE A 151 -11.94 30.33 -6.55
N LEU A 152 -10.73 30.46 -7.07
CA LEU A 152 -10.17 29.51 -8.02
C LEU A 152 -9.74 28.23 -7.30
N VAL A 153 -10.24 27.09 -7.78
CA VAL A 153 -9.90 25.75 -7.25
C VAL A 153 -9.42 24.89 -8.41
N ASP A 154 -8.13 24.55 -8.40
CA ASP A 154 -7.54 23.61 -9.35
C ASP A 154 -7.53 22.20 -8.76
N VAL A 155 -8.06 21.24 -9.52
CA VAL A 155 -8.10 19.83 -9.11
C VAL A 155 -7.26 19.01 -10.08
N TYR A 156 -6.32 18.24 -9.53
CA TYR A 156 -5.44 17.35 -10.28
C TYR A 156 -5.85 15.88 -10.07
N PRO A 157 -5.68 15.02 -11.08
CA PRO A 157 -6.07 13.62 -10.98
C PRO A 157 -5.18 12.86 -9.99
N LEU A 158 -5.80 11.95 -9.22
CA LEU A 158 -5.07 10.99 -8.39
C LEU A 158 -4.46 9.90 -9.27
N ILE A 159 -3.15 9.70 -9.17
CA ILE A 159 -2.41 8.67 -9.93
C ILE A 159 -2.11 7.48 -9.01
N ILE A 160 -2.69 6.32 -9.32
CA ILE A 160 -2.46 5.06 -8.61
C ILE A 160 -1.35 4.30 -9.36
N ASN A 161 -0.24 4.04 -8.69
CA ASN A 161 0.89 3.26 -9.21
C ASN A 161 0.67 1.75 -8.98
N GLN A 162 1.16 0.91 -9.90
CA GLN A 162 1.21 -0.55 -9.77
C GLN A 162 1.98 -1.01 -8.52
N ASN A 163 2.91 -0.19 -8.02
CA ASN A 163 3.72 -0.47 -6.84
C ASN A 163 2.98 -0.33 -5.49
N LEU A 164 1.66 -0.07 -5.51
CA LEU A 164 0.87 0.12 -4.28
C LEU A 164 0.39 -1.19 -3.67
N VAL A 165 0.24 -2.24 -4.49
CA VAL A 165 -0.20 -3.56 -4.05
C VAL A 165 0.63 -4.61 -4.79
N TYR A 166 1.35 -5.43 -4.03
CA TYR A 166 2.13 -6.55 -4.56
C TYR A 166 1.48 -7.87 -4.18
N ILE A 167 1.37 -8.77 -5.16
CA ILE A 167 0.91 -10.13 -4.98
C ILE A 167 2.02 -11.03 -5.49
N GLU A 168 2.73 -11.67 -4.57
CA GLU A 168 3.82 -12.60 -4.85
C GLU A 168 3.64 -13.86 -4.02
N GLU A 169 4.23 -14.96 -4.49
CA GLU A 169 4.36 -16.17 -3.70
C GLU A 169 5.28 -15.88 -2.52
N SER A 170 4.90 -16.35 -1.33
CA SER A 170 5.76 -16.25 -0.15
C SER A 170 6.94 -17.21 -0.34
N THR A 171 7.96 -16.81 -1.11
CA THR A 171 9.21 -17.55 -1.17
C THR A 171 9.92 -17.35 0.16
N SER A 172 9.77 -18.32 1.06
CA SER A 172 10.69 -18.48 2.18
C SER A 172 12.07 -18.69 1.57
N ASN A 173 12.91 -17.65 1.61
CA ASN A 173 14.29 -17.72 1.13
C ASN A 173 14.96 -19.00 1.64
N GLU A 174 15.37 -19.85 0.72
CA GLU A 174 16.32 -20.94 0.98
C GLU A 174 17.61 -20.30 1.54
N LEU A 175 17.98 -20.72 2.75
CA LEU A 175 19.22 -20.37 3.44
C LEU A 175 20.42 -21.11 2.84
#